data_AF-A0A085ZWA2-F1
#
_entry.id   AF-A0A085ZWA2-F1
#
_cell.length_a   1.000
_cell.length_b   1.000
_cell.length_c   1.000
_cell.angle_alpha   90.00
_cell.angle_beta   90.00
_cell.angle_gamma   90.00
#
_symmetry.space_group_name_H-M   'P 1'
#
loop_
_entity.id
_entity.type
_entity.pdbx_description
1 polymer ?
#
loop_
_entity_poly.entity_id
_entity_poly.type
_entity_poly.pdbx_seq_one_letter_code
_entity_poly.pdbx_strand_id
1 'polypeptide(L)'
;MNTSLQTTFLVLITLLLLSCESDKDRLAKAEKECATKTKIDGFHISFFGYFPKDADSINILIKRGNQTIRKYSDKIPDVIYDSLRHQRNYFVKDEINLTDTVFVNIKNKPAKKIYGFKYFVRPHYTMMSKDWGCDFYELTADGKTSEGAVVDFTAENWKILEKKDFRNYYGL
;
A
#
# COMPACT_ATOMS: atom_id res chain seq x y z
N MET A 1 2.29 -57.58 -24.82
CA MET A 1 1.71 -56.23 -24.62
C MET A 1 1.76 -55.93 -23.13
N ASN A 2 2.57 -54.96 -22.66
CA ASN A 2 2.38 -54.25 -21.36
C ASN A 2 3.50 -53.27 -20.94
N THR A 3 4.54 -53.07 -21.75
CA THR A 3 5.61 -52.11 -21.41
C THR A 3 5.20 -50.64 -21.59
N SER A 4 4.20 -50.34 -22.43
CA SER A 4 3.75 -48.97 -22.70
C SER A 4 2.95 -48.32 -21.56
N LEU A 5 2.31 -49.10 -20.70
CA LEU A 5 1.41 -48.61 -19.65
C LEU A 5 2.16 -48.29 -18.34
N GLN A 6 3.20 -49.07 -18.01
CA GLN A 6 4.05 -48.82 -16.84
C GLN A 6 4.90 -47.56 -17.00
N THR A 7 5.41 -47.31 -18.20
CA THR A 7 6.30 -46.16 -18.47
C THR A 7 5.54 -44.82 -18.42
N THR A 8 4.29 -44.79 -18.89
CA THR A 8 3.43 -43.59 -18.79
C THR A 8 3.00 -43.28 -17.36
N PHE A 9 2.74 -44.30 -16.53
CA PHE A 9 2.41 -44.12 -15.12
C PHE A 9 3.59 -43.56 -14.30
N LEU A 10 4.82 -44.00 -14.61
CA LEU A 10 6.04 -43.52 -13.95
C LEU A 10 6.35 -42.04 -14.28
N VAL A 11 6.10 -41.64 -15.53
CA VAL A 11 6.25 -40.24 -15.97
C VAL A 11 5.20 -39.33 -15.31
N LEU A 12 3.97 -39.82 -15.11
CA LEU A 12 2.92 -39.07 -14.43
C LEU A 12 3.25 -38.83 -12.94
N ILE A 13 3.81 -39.83 -12.25
CA ILE A 13 4.20 -39.73 -10.84
C ILE A 13 5.41 -38.80 -10.64
N THR A 14 6.37 -38.80 -11.57
CA THR A 14 7.52 -37.88 -11.52
C THR A 14 7.12 -36.42 -11.80
N LEU A 15 6.14 -36.19 -12.67
CA LEU A 15 5.53 -34.87 -12.87
C LEU A 15 4.78 -34.36 -11.63
N LEU A 16 4.08 -35.24 -10.90
CA LEU A 16 3.40 -34.91 -9.64
C LEU A 16 4.36 -34.54 -8.49
N LEU A 17 5.56 -35.15 -8.46
CA LEU A 17 6.58 -34.85 -7.46
C LEU A 17 7.34 -33.55 -7.72
N LEU A 18 7.36 -33.06 -8.96
CA LEU A 18 8.00 -31.78 -9.34
C LEU A 18 7.11 -30.56 -9.07
N SER A 19 5.82 -30.76 -8.82
CA SER A 19 4.85 -29.67 -8.56
C SER A 19 4.78 -29.22 -7.08
N CYS A 20 5.61 -29.75 -6.19
CA CYS A 20 5.67 -29.35 -4.78
C CYS A 20 6.94 -28.54 -4.49
N GLU A 21 6.89 -27.23 -4.77
CA GLU A 21 7.89 -26.28 -4.27
C GLU A 21 7.81 -26.24 -2.73
N SER A 22 8.96 -26.37 -2.05
CA SER A 22 8.99 -26.37 -0.58
C SER A 22 8.79 -24.96 -0.01
N ASP A 23 8.28 -24.85 1.22
CA ASP A 23 8.12 -23.56 1.91
C ASP A 23 9.45 -22.78 2.03
N LYS A 24 10.58 -23.51 2.12
CA LYS A 24 11.91 -22.91 2.18
C LYS A 24 12.30 -22.27 0.84
N ASP A 25 11.98 -22.93 -0.27
CA ASP A 25 12.28 -22.40 -1.60
C ASP A 25 11.41 -21.18 -1.90
N ARG A 26 10.12 -21.22 -1.52
CA ARG A 26 9.20 -20.07 -1.63
C ARG A 26 9.67 -18.87 -0.81
N LEU A 27 10.08 -19.10 0.44
CA LEU A 27 10.64 -18.05 1.29
C LEU A 27 11.90 -17.42 0.67
N ALA A 28 12.87 -18.25 0.26
CA ALA A 28 14.11 -17.76 -0.35
C ALA A 28 13.86 -16.98 -1.65
N LYS A 29 12.87 -17.40 -2.44
CA LYS A 29 12.42 -16.67 -3.63
C LYS A 29 11.84 -15.30 -3.27
N ALA A 30 10.99 -15.21 -2.27
CA ALA A 30 10.42 -13.94 -1.80
C ALA A 30 11.49 -13.01 -1.21
N GLU A 31 12.47 -13.54 -0.45
CA GLU A 31 13.63 -12.78 0.04
C GLU A 31 14.46 -12.20 -1.11
N LYS A 32 14.75 -13.03 -2.13
CA LYS A 32 15.46 -12.57 -3.33
C LYS A 32 14.68 -11.51 -4.08
N GLU A 33 13.37 -11.67 -4.22
CA GLU A 33 12.51 -10.65 -4.85
C GLU A 33 12.59 -9.32 -4.08
N CYS A 34 12.41 -9.35 -2.76
CA CYS A 34 12.47 -8.16 -1.92
C CYS A 34 13.83 -7.46 -1.98
N ALA A 35 14.92 -8.22 -1.97
CA ALA A 35 16.27 -7.64 -2.08
C ALA A 35 16.51 -6.89 -3.40
N THR A 36 15.73 -7.20 -4.46
CA THR A 36 15.85 -6.53 -5.76
C THR A 36 14.94 -5.31 -5.92
N LYS A 37 14.01 -5.07 -4.99
CA LYS A 37 13.12 -3.90 -5.06
C LYS A 37 13.91 -2.62 -4.81
N THR A 38 13.77 -1.66 -5.71
CA THR A 38 14.42 -0.34 -5.63
C THR A 38 13.43 0.81 -5.69
N LYS A 39 12.16 0.51 -5.93
CA LYS A 39 11.05 1.45 -6.12
C LYS A 39 9.73 0.88 -5.63
N ILE A 40 8.78 1.76 -5.35
CA ILE A 40 7.36 1.49 -5.14
C ILE A 40 6.55 2.14 -6.25
N ASP A 41 5.36 1.60 -6.54
CA ASP A 41 4.43 2.13 -7.54
C ASP A 41 3.45 3.18 -6.98
N GLY A 42 3.56 3.44 -5.67
CA GLY A 42 2.70 4.36 -4.96
C GLY A 42 2.40 3.96 -3.52
N PHE A 43 1.60 4.78 -2.85
CA PHE A 43 1.10 4.51 -1.51
C PHE A 43 -0.25 5.19 -1.27
N HIS A 44 -0.98 4.72 -0.26
CA HIS A 44 -2.29 5.26 0.09
C HIS A 44 -2.17 6.41 1.10
N ILE A 45 -3.04 7.39 0.93
CA ILE A 45 -3.26 8.48 1.87
C ILE A 45 -4.71 8.44 2.32
N SER A 46 -4.93 8.37 3.63
CA SER A 46 -6.24 8.42 4.25
C SER A 46 -6.48 9.81 4.83
N PHE A 47 -7.61 10.42 4.49
CA PHE A 47 -8.07 11.69 5.06
C PHE A 47 -9.25 11.44 5.98
N PHE A 48 -9.05 11.62 7.29
CA PHE A 48 -10.07 11.47 8.31
C PHE A 48 -10.63 12.83 8.70
N GLY A 49 -11.95 13.00 8.56
CA GLY A 49 -12.64 14.22 8.99
C GLY A 49 -12.47 15.43 8.07
N TYR A 50 -11.91 15.25 6.88
CA TYR A 50 -11.80 16.31 5.88
C TYR A 50 -12.93 16.21 4.85
N PHE A 51 -13.86 17.15 4.89
CA PHE A 51 -14.90 17.26 3.86
C PHE A 51 -14.32 17.83 2.56
N PRO A 52 -14.98 17.64 1.40
CA PRO A 52 -14.52 18.22 0.14
C PRO A 52 -14.24 19.73 0.20
N LYS A 53 -15.00 20.48 1.01
CA LYS A 53 -14.78 21.93 1.23
C LYS A 53 -13.50 22.26 2.01
N ASP A 54 -13.01 21.34 2.84
CA ASP A 54 -11.87 21.55 3.73
C ASP A 54 -10.55 21.16 3.03
N ALA A 55 -10.59 20.07 2.27
CA ALA A 55 -9.50 19.59 1.43
C ALA A 55 -10.06 19.00 0.12
N ASP A 56 -10.01 19.79 -0.94
CA ASP A 56 -10.41 19.41 -2.30
C ASP A 56 -9.24 18.90 -3.14
N SER A 57 -8.03 19.27 -2.77
CA SER A 57 -6.82 19.07 -3.57
C SER A 57 -5.62 18.67 -2.72
N ILE A 58 -4.72 17.95 -3.36
CA ILE A 58 -3.45 17.49 -2.82
C ILE A 58 -2.32 17.94 -3.74
N ASN A 59 -1.22 18.40 -3.16
CA ASN A 59 -0.01 18.75 -3.87
C ASN A 59 1.09 17.76 -3.47
N ILE A 60 1.70 17.13 -4.46
CA ILE A 60 2.75 16.13 -4.29
C ILE A 60 4.06 16.69 -4.87
N LEU A 61 5.13 16.55 -4.10
CA LEU A 61 6.48 16.88 -4.52
C LEU A 61 7.42 15.71 -4.18
N ILE A 62 7.98 15.07 -5.20
CA ILE A 62 8.92 13.96 -5.05
C ILE A 62 10.34 14.51 -5.24
N LYS A 63 11.21 14.28 -4.25
CA LYS A 63 12.62 14.68 -4.26
C LYS A 63 13.54 13.47 -4.16
N ARG A 64 14.66 13.52 -4.90
CA ARG A 64 15.79 12.60 -4.80
C ARG A 64 17.01 13.40 -4.36
N GLY A 65 17.39 13.24 -3.09
CA GLY A 65 18.30 14.19 -2.45
C GLY A 65 17.73 15.62 -2.55
N ASN A 66 18.50 16.53 -3.15
CA ASN A 66 18.09 17.93 -3.34
C ASN A 66 17.35 18.20 -4.65
N GLN A 67 17.32 17.22 -5.57
CA GLN A 67 16.68 17.39 -6.87
C GLN A 67 15.17 17.15 -6.78
N THR A 68 14.38 18.02 -7.41
CA THR A 68 12.95 17.77 -7.63
C THR A 68 12.80 16.85 -8.83
N ILE A 69 12.22 15.68 -8.61
CA ILE A 69 11.96 14.68 -9.65
C ILE A 69 10.59 14.90 -10.27
N ARG A 70 9.59 15.16 -9.43
CA ARG A 70 8.23 15.43 -9.88
C ARG A 70 7.52 16.36 -8.93
N LYS A 71 6.64 17.20 -9.49
CA LYS A 71 5.74 18.07 -8.76
C LYS A 71 4.40 18.11 -9.49
N TYR A 72 3.32 17.82 -8.78
CA TYR A 72 1.98 17.87 -9.35
C TYR A 72 0.93 18.15 -8.29
N SER A 73 -0.27 18.47 -8.75
CA SER A 73 -1.44 18.66 -7.92
C SER A 73 -2.57 17.82 -8.49
N ASP A 74 -3.43 17.30 -7.62
CA ASP A 74 -4.55 16.46 -8.01
C ASP A 74 -5.76 16.70 -7.10
N LYS A 75 -6.94 16.27 -7.55
CA LYS A 75 -8.16 16.34 -6.78
C LYS A 75 -8.23 15.16 -5.80
N ILE A 76 -8.59 15.44 -4.54
CA ILE A 76 -8.91 14.38 -3.58
C ILE A 76 -10.34 13.88 -3.90
N PRO A 77 -10.55 12.56 -4.11
CA PRO A 77 -11.87 12.02 -4.41
C PRO A 77 -12.92 12.43 -3.38
N ASP A 78 -14.13 12.78 -3.84
CA ASP A 78 -15.24 13.17 -2.95
C ASP A 78 -15.91 11.95 -2.29
N VAL A 79 -15.57 10.73 -2.75
CA VAL A 79 -16.12 9.46 -2.26
C VAL A 79 -15.63 9.18 -0.85
N ILE A 80 -16.58 8.89 0.03
CA ILE A 80 -16.34 8.51 1.43
C ILE A 80 -16.30 6.98 1.50
N TYR A 81 -15.17 6.43 1.93
CA TYR A 81 -14.93 5.00 2.08
C TYR A 81 -15.41 4.47 3.45
N ASP A 82 -15.28 5.27 4.50
CA ASP A 82 -15.81 4.98 5.83
C ASP A 82 -16.65 6.16 6.29
N SER A 83 -17.97 5.99 6.32
CA SER A 83 -18.91 7.04 6.70
C SER A 83 -18.81 7.43 8.18
N LEU A 84 -18.44 6.50 9.07
CA LEU A 84 -18.35 6.77 10.51
C LEU A 84 -17.12 7.61 10.84
N ARG A 85 -16.00 7.30 10.19
CA ARG A 85 -14.73 8.03 10.36
C ARG A 85 -14.57 9.19 9.38
N HIS A 86 -15.54 9.38 8.48
CA HIS A 86 -15.47 10.30 7.34
C HIS A 86 -14.13 10.17 6.61
N GLN A 87 -13.80 8.95 6.22
CA GLN A 87 -12.53 8.63 5.56
C GLN A 87 -12.68 8.80 4.05
N ARG A 88 -11.81 9.60 3.46
CA ARG A 88 -11.58 9.67 2.01
C ARG A 88 -10.19 9.14 1.72
N ASN A 89 -10.03 8.41 0.62
CA ASN A 89 -8.74 7.83 0.25
C ASN A 89 -8.23 8.46 -1.05
N TYR A 90 -6.92 8.67 -1.08
CA TYR A 90 -6.19 9.05 -2.29
C TYR A 90 -5.02 8.08 -2.48
N PHE A 91 -4.73 7.71 -3.72
CA PHE A 91 -3.57 6.88 -4.04
C PHE A 91 -2.56 7.72 -4.81
N VAL A 92 -1.37 7.90 -4.22
CA VAL A 92 -0.24 8.54 -4.90
C VAL A 92 0.29 7.54 -5.91
N LYS A 93 -0.08 7.69 -7.19
CA LYS A 93 0.38 6.80 -8.26
C LYS A 93 1.62 7.37 -8.94
N ASP A 94 2.79 6.94 -8.52
CA ASP A 94 4.06 7.32 -9.13
C ASP A 94 5.14 6.26 -8.90
N GLU A 95 6.15 6.27 -9.75
CA GLU A 95 7.34 5.45 -9.54
C GLU A 95 8.29 6.19 -8.57
N ILE A 96 8.37 5.73 -7.33
CA ILE A 96 9.12 6.38 -6.25
C ILE A 96 10.25 5.45 -5.81
N ASN A 97 11.50 5.91 -5.86
CA ASN A 97 12.61 5.09 -5.36
C ASN A 97 12.51 4.95 -3.83
N LEU A 98 13.03 3.83 -3.29
CA LEU A 98 13.02 3.60 -1.84
C LEU A 98 13.74 4.70 -1.03
N THR A 99 14.68 5.41 -1.68
CA THR A 99 15.47 6.50 -1.12
C THR A 99 14.90 7.89 -1.37
N ASP A 100 13.82 8.00 -2.17
CA ASP A 100 13.19 9.30 -2.45
C ASP A 100 12.45 9.81 -1.20
N THR A 101 12.16 11.10 -1.20
CA THR A 101 11.32 11.75 -0.20
C THR A 101 10.13 12.40 -0.89
N VAL A 102 8.92 12.12 -0.41
CA VAL A 102 7.68 12.67 -0.92
C VAL A 102 7.14 13.69 0.08
N PHE A 103 6.89 14.91 -0.38
CA PHE A 103 6.23 15.95 0.39
C PHE A 103 4.80 16.05 -0.08
N VAL A 104 3.87 15.93 0.87
CA VAL A 104 2.43 15.98 0.61
C VAL A 104 1.85 17.18 1.31
N ASN A 105 1.20 18.05 0.55
CA ASN A 105 0.57 19.25 1.08
C ASN A 105 -0.91 19.31 0.70
N ILE A 106 -1.76 19.54 1.69
CA ILE A 106 -3.18 19.85 1.49
C ILE A 106 -3.46 21.30 1.92
N LYS A 107 -4.55 21.86 1.43
CA LYS A 107 -4.92 23.25 1.68
C LYS A 107 -4.88 23.58 3.19
N ASN A 108 -4.25 24.69 3.55
CA ASN A 108 -4.16 25.22 4.92
C ASN A 108 -3.55 24.27 5.97
N LYS A 109 -2.73 23.29 5.56
CA LYS A 109 -2.00 22.41 6.48
C LYS A 109 -0.50 22.41 6.18
N PRO A 110 0.35 22.09 7.17
CA PRO A 110 1.77 21.90 6.91
C PRO A 110 1.97 20.68 6.00
N ALA A 111 3.01 20.75 5.17
CA ALA A 111 3.38 19.62 4.33
C ALA A 111 3.89 18.46 5.19
N LYS A 112 3.37 17.25 4.94
CA LYS A 112 3.90 16.01 5.51
C LYS A 112 5.08 15.52 4.69
N LYS A 113 6.13 15.07 5.37
CA LYS A 113 7.32 14.46 4.76
C LYS A 113 7.24 12.95 4.90
N ILE A 114 7.28 12.25 3.76
CA ILE A 114 7.12 10.80 3.65
C ILE A 114 8.38 10.21 3.02
N TYR A 115 8.99 9.23 3.66
CA TYR A 115 10.27 8.64 3.24
C TYR A 115 10.49 7.27 3.87
N GLY A 116 11.63 6.64 3.58
CA GLY A 116 12.02 5.38 4.22
C GLY A 116 11.12 4.22 3.82
N PHE A 117 10.79 4.13 2.53
CA PHE A 117 9.94 3.10 1.97
C PHE A 117 10.63 1.74 2.04
N LYS A 118 9.95 0.71 2.56
CA LYS A 118 10.51 -0.63 2.70
C LYS A 118 9.54 -1.73 2.28
N TYR A 119 10.13 -2.74 1.66
CA TYR A 119 9.49 -4.02 1.40
C TYR A 119 9.80 -5.00 2.52
N PHE A 120 8.82 -5.84 2.84
CA PHE A 120 8.96 -6.93 3.79
C PHE A 120 8.53 -8.24 3.14
N VAL A 121 9.25 -9.31 3.45
CA VAL A 121 8.80 -10.67 3.16
C VAL A 121 7.74 -11.03 4.19
N ARG A 122 6.52 -11.30 3.72
CA ARG A 122 5.37 -11.56 4.60
C ARG A 122 4.68 -12.86 4.20
N PRO A 123 4.20 -13.63 5.17
CA PRO A 123 3.42 -14.81 4.87
C PRO A 123 2.02 -14.40 4.40
N HIS A 124 1.59 -14.95 3.26
CA HIS A 124 0.24 -14.81 2.73
C HIS A 124 -0.51 -16.11 3.01
N TYR A 125 -1.56 -16.02 3.82
CA TYR A 125 -2.34 -17.19 4.22
C TYR A 125 -3.61 -17.25 3.38
N THR A 126 -3.82 -18.39 2.72
CA THR A 126 -5.13 -18.77 2.17
C THR A 126 -5.74 -19.85 3.06
N MET A 127 -7.01 -20.19 2.83
CA MET A 127 -7.69 -21.24 3.60
C MET A 127 -7.03 -22.63 3.43
N MET A 128 -6.24 -22.84 2.37
CA MET A 128 -5.66 -24.14 2.01
C MET A 128 -4.12 -24.14 2.00
N SER A 129 -3.47 -22.98 2.08
CA SER A 129 -2.01 -22.87 1.96
C SER A 129 -1.45 -21.64 2.65
N LYS A 130 -0.15 -21.72 2.97
CA LYS A 130 0.70 -20.56 3.27
C LYS A 130 1.62 -20.34 2.08
N ASP A 131 1.77 -19.09 1.68
CA ASP A 131 2.77 -18.64 0.73
C ASP A 131 3.58 -17.48 1.32
N TRP A 132 4.64 -17.05 0.64
CA TRP A 132 5.47 -15.90 1.01
C TRP A 132 5.48 -14.89 -0.11
N GLY A 133 5.13 -13.64 0.21
CA GLY A 133 5.11 -12.53 -0.73
C GLY A 133 6.08 -11.42 -0.33
N CYS A 134 6.46 -10.60 -1.30
CA CYS A 134 7.23 -9.40 -1.08
C CYS A 134 6.33 -8.16 -1.16
N ASP A 135 5.95 -7.61 0.00
CA ASP A 135 4.98 -6.50 0.08
C ASP A 135 5.68 -5.19 0.43
N PHE A 136 5.30 -4.11 -0.25
CA PHE A 136 5.57 -2.77 0.26
C PHE A 136 4.69 -2.56 1.50
N TYR A 137 5.32 -2.36 2.65
CA TYR A 137 4.61 -2.46 3.92
C TYR A 137 4.94 -1.36 4.91
N GLU A 138 6.10 -0.71 4.80
CA GLU A 138 6.51 0.32 5.75
C GLU A 138 6.90 1.61 5.04
N LEU A 139 6.46 2.72 5.61
CA LEU A 139 6.94 4.06 5.29
C LEU A 139 7.07 4.86 6.58
N THR A 140 7.78 5.98 6.53
CA THR A 140 7.87 6.95 7.61
C THR A 140 7.17 8.23 7.20
N ALA A 141 6.21 8.70 8.00
CA ALA A 141 5.53 9.99 7.84
C ALA A 141 5.86 10.90 9.02
N ASP A 142 6.48 12.06 8.75
CA ASP A 142 6.90 13.05 9.76
C ASP A 142 7.71 12.43 10.93
N GLY A 143 8.58 11.48 10.61
CA GLY A 143 9.43 10.78 11.58
C GLY A 143 8.75 9.62 12.32
N LYS A 144 7.47 9.33 12.05
CA LYS A 144 6.76 8.17 12.60
C LYS A 144 6.63 7.07 11.55
N THR A 145 7.10 5.88 11.89
CA THR A 145 6.93 4.69 11.07
C THR A 145 5.47 4.25 11.06
N SER A 146 4.95 3.95 9.87
CA SER A 146 3.60 3.43 9.63
C SER A 146 3.70 2.09 8.91
N GLU A 147 3.17 1.04 9.55
CA GLU A 147 3.00 -0.27 8.96
C GLU A 147 1.71 -0.33 8.12
N GLY A 148 1.72 -1.12 7.05
CA GLY A 148 0.65 -1.17 6.05
C GLY A 148 0.77 -0.12 4.94
N ALA A 149 1.87 0.66 4.90
CA ALA A 149 2.16 1.61 3.83
C ALA A 149 1.08 2.68 3.59
N VAL A 150 0.43 3.14 4.67
CA VAL A 150 -0.60 4.19 4.64
C VAL A 150 -0.13 5.44 5.39
N VAL A 151 -0.46 6.61 4.84
CA VAL A 151 -0.25 7.91 5.48
C VAL A 151 -1.58 8.55 5.86
N ASP A 152 -1.72 8.90 7.13
CA ASP A 152 -2.97 9.48 7.63
C ASP A 152 -2.88 11.01 7.77
N PHE A 153 -3.91 11.69 7.29
CA PHE A 153 -4.23 13.08 7.59
C PHE A 153 -5.51 13.11 8.40
N THR A 154 -5.42 13.56 9.65
CA THR A 154 -6.59 13.70 10.53
C THR A 154 -6.88 15.18 10.72
N ALA A 155 -8.14 15.58 10.54
CA ALA A 155 -8.57 16.94 10.83
C ALA A 155 -8.41 17.22 12.34
N GLU A 156 -8.03 18.45 12.68
CA GLU A 156 -7.88 18.86 14.08
C GLU A 156 -9.22 18.71 14.80
N ASN A 157 -9.19 18.17 16.03
CA ASN A 157 -10.36 17.89 16.84
C ASN A 157 -11.39 16.92 16.20
N TRP A 158 -11.00 16.17 15.17
CA TRP A 158 -11.87 15.16 14.57
C TRP A 158 -12.23 14.08 15.58
N LYS A 159 -13.52 13.78 15.65
CA LYS A 159 -14.08 12.67 16.43
C LYS A 159 -14.99 11.87 15.51
N ILE A 160 -15.14 10.57 15.82
CA ILE A 160 -16.10 9.72 15.12
C ILE A 160 -17.48 10.36 15.21
N LEU A 161 -18.15 10.49 14.08
CA LEU A 161 -19.49 11.06 14.03
C LEU A 161 -20.47 10.12 14.72
N GLU A 162 -21.19 10.63 15.72
CA GLU A 162 -22.35 9.92 16.25
C GLU A 162 -23.51 10.01 15.27
N LYS A 163 -24.35 8.97 15.23
CA LYS A 163 -25.51 8.89 14.32
C LYS A 163 -26.42 10.13 14.37
N LYS A 164 -26.54 10.77 15.54
CA LYS A 164 -27.36 11.97 15.77
C LYS A 164 -26.82 13.22 15.06
N ASP A 165 -25.51 13.28 14.81
CA ASP A 165 -24.83 14.47 14.31
C ASP A 165 -24.67 14.48 12.79
N PHE A 166 -24.95 13.35 12.10
CA PHE A 166 -24.82 13.22 10.65
C PHE A 166 -25.58 14.31 9.86
N ARG A 167 -26.78 14.69 10.30
CA ARG A 167 -27.61 15.69 9.60
C ARG A 167 -26.95 17.08 9.54
N ASN A 168 -26.22 17.46 10.60
CA ASN A 168 -25.56 18.76 10.70
C ASN A 168 -24.41 18.93 9.70
N TYR A 169 -23.81 17.82 9.23
CA TYR A 169 -22.66 17.85 8.33
C TYR A 169 -23.03 17.75 6.84
N TYR A 170 -24.18 17.13 6.52
CA TYR A 170 -24.63 16.93 5.13
C TYR A 170 -25.81 17.82 4.72
N GLY A 171 -26.34 18.65 5.63
CA GLY A 171 -27.41 19.61 5.31
C GLY A 171 -28.74 18.95 4.91
N LEU A 172 -29.08 17.81 5.54
CA LEU A 172 -30.36 17.12 5.39
C LEU A 172 -31.29 17.40 6.57
#